data_AF-A0AAF0VX17-F1
#
_entry.id   AF-A0AAF0VX17-F1
#
_cell.length_a   1.000
_cell.length_b   1.000
_cell.length_c   1.000
_cell.angle_alpha   90.00
_cell.angle_beta   90.00
_cell.angle_gamma   90.00
#
_symmetry.space_group_name_H-M   'P 1'
#
loop_
_entity.id
_entity.type
_entity.pdbx_description
1 polymer ?
#
loop_
_entity_poly.entity_id
_entity_poly.type
_entity_poly.pdbx_seq_one_letter_code
_entity_poly.pdbx_strand_id
1 'polypeptide(L)'
;MGIPQQLRTAFRERVKDERNRRNWTQAEVARMLSDKGIDNMRNTAVAKIESGEREVKLDEAVGFADLFGVSLDSLLGRKAGAGDDLAFAFRGLRDVARQSMHEISLTVGTLRERWTDLTAFEFDGRSELEALVAEAGDALMNASSAMFHVTAFELSEGADVQPSADLVQQRALELLLQLSSEEVNNEAES
;
A
#
# COMPACT_ATOMS: atom_id res chain seq x y z
N MET A 1 -10.74 -29.67 9.57
CA MET A 1 -11.03 -29.33 8.16
C MET A 1 -10.00 -28.30 7.71
N GLY A 2 -9.20 -28.61 6.70
CA GLY A 2 -8.22 -27.66 6.16
C GLY A 2 -8.89 -26.56 5.34
N ILE A 3 -8.18 -25.45 5.11
CA ILE A 3 -8.63 -24.38 4.22
C ILE A 3 -8.90 -24.97 2.82
N PRO A 4 -10.00 -24.61 2.13
CA PRO A 4 -10.26 -25.07 0.76
C PRO A 4 -9.14 -24.69 -0.21
N GLN A 5 -8.78 -25.60 -1.13
CA GLN A 5 -7.72 -25.37 -2.12
C GLN A 5 -7.99 -24.14 -2.98
N GLN A 6 -9.26 -23.88 -3.31
CA GLN A 6 -9.68 -22.71 -4.08
C GLN A 6 -9.29 -21.38 -3.41
N LEU A 7 -9.40 -21.29 -2.07
CA LEU A 7 -9.01 -20.08 -1.34
C LEU A 7 -7.50 -19.87 -1.33
N ARG A 8 -6.71 -20.96 -1.27
CA ARG A 8 -5.24 -20.89 -1.39
C ARG A 8 -4.82 -20.40 -2.77
N THR A 9 -5.43 -20.94 -3.82
CA THR A 9 -5.18 -20.50 -5.20
C THR A 9 -5.55 -19.04 -5.41
N ALA A 10 -6.73 -18.64 -4.95
CA ALA A 10 -7.19 -17.25 -5.04
C ALA A 10 -6.26 -16.26 -4.31
N PHE A 11 -5.77 -16.66 -3.13
CA PHE A 11 -4.82 -15.85 -2.36
C PHE A 11 -3.51 -15.63 -3.11
N ARG A 12 -2.85 -16.70 -3.58
CA ARG A 12 -1.54 -16.57 -4.25
C ARG A 12 -1.63 -15.75 -5.54
N GLU A 13 -2.71 -15.91 -6.30
CA GLU A 13 -2.94 -15.17 -7.54
C GLU A 13 -3.12 -13.69 -7.24
N ARG A 14 -4.00 -13.34 -6.30
CA ARG A 14 -4.21 -11.92 -5.95
C ARG A 14 -3.01 -11.26 -5.30
N VAL A 15 -2.22 -11.96 -4.51
CA VAL A 15 -0.95 -11.41 -3.98
C VAL A 15 -0.02 -11.05 -5.14
N LYS A 16 0.13 -11.96 -6.11
CA LYS A 16 0.96 -11.73 -7.30
C LYS A 16 0.42 -10.57 -8.13
N ASP A 17 -0.89 -10.50 -8.34
CA ASP A 17 -1.55 -9.46 -9.13
C ASP A 17 -1.42 -8.09 -8.46
N GLU A 18 -1.70 -7.99 -7.15
CA GLU A 18 -1.54 -6.74 -6.40
C GLU A 18 -0.08 -6.24 -6.39
N ARG A 19 0.88 -7.17 -6.30
CA ARG A 19 2.30 -6.85 -6.43
C ARG A 19 2.64 -6.30 -7.83
N ASN A 20 2.22 -7.00 -8.88
CA ASN A 20 2.48 -6.61 -10.26
C ASN A 20 1.82 -5.27 -10.60
N ARG A 21 0.58 -5.04 -10.16
CA ARG A 21 -0.17 -3.79 -10.36
C ARG A 21 0.55 -2.57 -9.78
N ARG A 22 1.35 -2.76 -8.73
CA ARG A 22 2.16 -1.69 -8.10
C ARG A 22 3.60 -1.62 -8.63
N ASN A 23 3.95 -2.45 -9.60
CA ASN A 23 5.31 -2.61 -10.12
C ASN A 23 6.33 -2.94 -9.01
N TRP A 24 5.91 -3.69 -7.98
CA TRP A 24 6.79 -4.09 -6.90
C TRP A 24 7.49 -5.42 -7.20
N THR A 25 8.75 -5.51 -6.83
CA THR A 25 9.51 -6.75 -6.82
C THR A 25 9.16 -7.58 -5.59
N GLN A 26 9.40 -8.90 -5.65
CA GLN A 26 9.22 -9.79 -4.50
C GLN A 26 10.14 -9.40 -3.33
N ALA A 27 11.33 -8.84 -3.62
CA ALA A 27 12.26 -8.33 -2.62
C ALA A 27 11.71 -7.09 -1.89
N GLU A 28 11.08 -6.17 -2.62
CA GLU A 28 10.45 -4.99 -2.02
C GLU A 28 9.28 -5.37 -1.13
N VAL A 29 8.42 -6.28 -1.58
CA VAL A 29 7.29 -6.79 -0.78
C VAL A 29 7.79 -7.45 0.51
N ALA A 30 8.81 -8.30 0.42
CA ALA A 30 9.40 -8.96 1.58
C ALA A 30 9.95 -7.95 2.60
N ARG A 31 10.65 -6.90 2.12
CA ARG A 31 11.14 -5.81 2.96
C ARG A 31 9.99 -5.08 3.64
N MET A 32 8.97 -4.65 2.90
CA MET A 32 7.84 -3.89 3.45
C MET A 32 7.01 -4.70 4.46
N LEU A 33 6.88 -6.02 4.26
CA LEU A 33 6.25 -6.91 5.25
C LEU A 33 7.10 -7.03 6.52
N SER A 34 8.43 -7.10 6.37
CA SER A 34 9.35 -7.13 7.51
C SER A 34 9.28 -5.82 8.30
N ASP A 35 9.22 -4.67 7.62
CA ASP A 35 9.07 -3.34 8.24
C ASP A 35 7.74 -3.21 9.03
N LYS A 36 6.73 -4.01 8.67
CA LYS A 36 5.43 -4.14 9.37
C LYS A 36 5.43 -5.20 10.48
N GLY A 37 6.57 -5.80 10.80
CA GLY A 37 6.69 -6.80 11.87
C GLY A 37 6.30 -8.23 11.48
N ILE A 38 6.17 -8.54 10.19
CA ILE A 38 6.00 -9.92 9.71
C ILE A 38 7.37 -10.59 9.61
N ASP A 39 7.81 -11.17 10.72
CA ASP A 39 9.12 -11.81 10.84
C ASP A 39 9.27 -13.01 9.89
N ASN A 40 10.49 -13.21 9.36
CA ASN A 40 10.87 -14.28 8.43
C ASN A 40 10.35 -14.17 6.99
N MET A 41 9.76 -13.04 6.59
CA MET A 41 9.38 -12.82 5.20
C MET A 41 10.59 -12.45 4.34
N ARG A 42 11.16 -13.44 3.63
CA ARG A 42 12.26 -13.24 2.66
C ARG A 42 11.72 -13.19 1.23
N ASN A 43 12.49 -12.62 0.30
CA ASN A 43 12.17 -12.62 -1.13
C ASN A 43 11.77 -14.04 -1.63
N THR A 44 12.55 -15.06 -1.28
CA THR A 44 12.25 -16.46 -1.63
C THR A 44 10.98 -17.01 -0.98
N ALA A 45 10.58 -16.50 0.18
CA ALA A 45 9.32 -16.87 0.82
C ALA A 45 8.12 -16.28 0.06
N VAL A 46 8.22 -15.01 -0.37
CA VAL A 46 7.20 -14.37 -1.23
C VAL A 46 7.06 -15.14 -2.56
N ALA A 47 8.18 -15.49 -3.20
CA ALA A 47 8.17 -16.28 -4.43
C ALA A 47 7.45 -17.63 -4.27
N LYS A 48 7.74 -18.38 -3.19
CA LYS A 48 7.11 -19.67 -2.90
C LYS A 48 5.63 -19.55 -2.52
N ILE A 49 5.22 -18.43 -1.91
CA ILE A 49 3.82 -18.14 -1.66
C ILE A 49 3.10 -17.91 -2.99
N GLU A 50 3.66 -17.09 -3.89
CA GLU A 50 3.07 -16.79 -5.20
C GLU A 50 3.00 -18.04 -6.10
N SER A 51 3.96 -18.95 -6.03
CA SER A 51 3.90 -20.24 -6.75
C SER A 51 2.99 -21.27 -6.07
N GLY A 52 2.68 -21.10 -4.79
CA GLY A 52 1.91 -22.05 -3.98
C GLY A 52 2.74 -23.22 -3.43
N GLU A 53 4.07 -23.15 -3.52
CA GLU A 53 5.00 -24.11 -2.91
C GLU A 53 5.07 -23.98 -1.37
N ARG A 54 4.54 -22.89 -0.83
CA ARG A 54 4.54 -22.62 0.62
C ARG A 54 3.16 -22.17 1.08
N GLU A 55 2.70 -22.76 2.18
CA GLU A 55 1.50 -22.29 2.89
C GLU A 55 1.76 -20.95 3.59
N VAL A 56 0.72 -20.12 3.60
CA VAL A 56 0.71 -18.79 4.22
C VAL A 56 0.09 -18.88 5.60
N LYS A 57 0.77 -18.36 6.61
CA LYS A 57 0.23 -18.25 7.96
C LYS A 57 -0.76 -17.09 8.07
N LEU A 58 -1.62 -17.10 9.08
CA LEU A 58 -2.67 -16.09 9.23
C LEU A 58 -2.11 -14.67 9.41
N ASP A 59 -1.07 -14.51 10.22
CA ASP A 59 -0.33 -13.27 10.42
C ASP A 59 0.26 -12.73 9.10
N GLU A 60 0.87 -13.61 8.30
CA GLU A 60 1.38 -13.25 6.98
C GLU A 60 0.25 -12.82 6.03
N ALA A 61 -0.87 -13.54 6.03
CA ALA A 61 -2.03 -13.22 5.18
C ALA A 61 -2.64 -11.86 5.52
N VAL A 62 -2.76 -11.55 6.81
CA VAL A 62 -3.16 -10.21 7.29
C VAL A 62 -2.13 -9.16 6.89
N GLY A 63 -0.83 -9.46 7.04
CA GLY A 63 0.24 -8.56 6.62
C GLY A 63 0.19 -8.20 5.14
N PHE A 64 -0.11 -9.17 4.26
CA PHE A 64 -0.33 -8.89 2.83
C PHE A 64 -1.56 -8.00 2.61
N ALA A 65 -2.68 -8.27 3.27
CA ALA A 65 -3.89 -7.45 3.17
C ALA A 65 -3.61 -5.99 3.56
N ASP A 66 -2.93 -5.79 4.70
CA ASP A 66 -2.56 -4.46 5.20
C ASP A 66 -1.50 -3.78 4.32
N LEU A 67 -0.55 -4.53 3.75
CA LEU A 67 0.44 -4.00 2.83
C LEU A 67 -0.21 -3.51 1.53
N PHE A 68 -1.16 -4.27 1.00
CA PHE A 68 -1.84 -3.91 -0.24
C PHE A 68 -2.98 -2.92 -0.02
N GLY A 69 -3.47 -2.74 1.20
CA GLY A 69 -4.62 -1.88 1.46
C GLY A 69 -5.91 -2.48 0.90
N VAL A 70 -6.05 -3.81 0.93
CA VAL A 70 -7.26 -4.56 0.53
C VAL A 70 -7.70 -5.48 1.66
N SER A 71 -8.99 -5.87 1.68
CA SER A 71 -9.47 -6.80 2.70
C SER A 71 -8.87 -8.20 2.51
N LEU A 72 -8.73 -8.96 3.60
CA LEU A 72 -8.31 -10.37 3.52
C LEU A 72 -9.34 -11.21 2.73
N ASP A 73 -10.63 -10.89 2.83
CA ASP A 73 -11.67 -11.55 2.04
C ASP A 73 -11.49 -11.30 0.53
N SER A 74 -11.04 -10.09 0.14
CA SER A 74 -10.64 -9.78 -1.23
C SER A 74 -9.51 -10.69 -1.69
N LEU A 75 -8.41 -10.79 -0.92
CA LEU A 75 -7.31 -11.70 -1.24
C LEU A 75 -7.77 -13.16 -1.36
N LEU A 76 -8.64 -13.61 -0.46
CA LEU A 76 -9.21 -14.97 -0.47
C LEU A 76 -10.24 -15.19 -1.59
N GLY A 77 -10.66 -14.15 -2.29
CA GLY A 77 -11.62 -14.24 -3.40
C GLY A 77 -13.04 -14.50 -3.00
N ARG A 78 -13.35 -14.16 -1.75
CA ARG A 78 -14.72 -14.03 -1.35
C ARG A 78 -15.25 -12.74 -1.95
N LYS A 79 -16.52 -12.75 -2.33
CA LYS A 79 -17.23 -11.52 -2.71
C LYS A 79 -17.44 -10.68 -1.44
N ALA A 80 -16.39 -10.03 -0.95
CA ALA A 80 -16.57 -8.79 -0.23
C ALA A 80 -17.28 -7.82 -1.20
N GLY A 81 -18.29 -7.08 -0.74
CA GLY A 81 -18.92 -6.11 -1.62
C GLY A 81 -17.87 -5.11 -2.11
N ALA A 82 -17.98 -4.58 -3.33
CA ALA A 82 -17.07 -3.53 -3.81
C ALA A 82 -16.98 -2.34 -2.82
N GLY A 83 -18.06 -2.09 -2.06
CA GLY A 83 -18.08 -1.14 -0.96
C GLY A 83 -17.22 -1.51 0.25
N ASP A 84 -17.09 -2.79 0.61
CA ASP A 84 -16.25 -3.24 1.74
C ASP A 84 -14.76 -3.06 1.42
N ASP A 85 -14.36 -3.40 0.20
CA ASP A 85 -12.99 -3.22 -0.28
C ASP A 85 -12.64 -1.73 -0.42
N LEU A 86 -13.57 -0.90 -0.94
CA LEU A 86 -13.40 0.55 -0.94
C LEU A 86 -13.27 1.10 0.48
N ALA A 87 -14.12 0.67 1.41
CA ALA A 87 -14.07 1.12 2.79
C ALA A 87 -12.76 0.71 3.50
N PHE A 88 -12.19 -0.45 3.15
CA PHE A 88 -10.88 -0.86 3.65
C PHE A 88 -9.76 -0.02 3.04
N ALA A 89 -9.72 0.13 1.71
CA ALA A 89 -8.72 0.94 1.03
C ALA A 89 -8.77 2.40 1.49
N PHE A 90 -9.97 2.95 1.67
CA PHE A 90 -10.18 4.31 2.15
C PHE A 90 -9.71 4.49 3.60
N ARG A 91 -9.93 3.49 4.48
CA ARG A 91 -9.34 3.48 5.82
C ARG A 91 -7.81 3.50 5.76
N GLY A 92 -7.21 2.64 4.95
CA GLY A 92 -5.75 2.62 4.75
C GLY A 92 -5.20 3.96 4.28
N LEU A 93 -5.86 4.61 3.32
CA LEU A 93 -5.47 5.94 2.84
C LEU A 93 -5.54 7.01 3.95
N ARG A 94 -6.62 7.01 4.76
CA ARG A 94 -6.76 7.94 5.89
C ARG A 94 -5.70 7.72 6.96
N ASP A 95 -5.35 6.46 7.23
CA ASP A 95 -4.34 6.13 8.24
C ASP A 95 -2.95 6.61 7.81
N VAL A 96 -2.59 6.43 6.53
CA VAL A 96 -1.35 7.00 5.97
C VAL A 96 -1.37 8.53 6.08
N ALA A 97 -2.46 9.20 5.70
CA ALA A 97 -2.55 10.65 5.78
C ALA A 97 -2.40 11.17 7.23
N ARG A 98 -3.03 10.51 8.21
CA ARG A 98 -2.88 10.84 9.64
C ARG A 98 -1.46 10.66 10.13
N GLN A 99 -0.82 9.55 9.77
CA GLN A 99 0.56 9.26 10.14
C GLN A 99 1.50 10.33 9.56
N SER A 100 1.35 10.68 8.28
CA SER A 100 2.14 11.74 7.65
C SER A 100 1.93 13.10 8.31
N MET A 101 0.69 13.47 8.68
CA MET A 101 0.44 14.71 9.43
C MET A 101 1.19 14.75 10.77
N HIS A 102 1.21 13.63 11.50
CA HIS A 102 1.93 13.53 12.76
C HIS A 102 3.44 13.71 12.56
N GLU A 103 4.02 13.01 11.58
CA GLU A 103 5.44 13.12 11.23
C GLU A 103 5.84 14.53 10.78
N ILE A 104 5.00 15.18 9.97
CA ILE A 104 5.18 16.58 9.56
C ILE A 104 5.19 17.49 10.79
N SER A 105 4.23 17.33 11.71
CA SER A 105 4.16 18.15 12.93
C SER A 105 5.42 18.01 13.79
N LEU A 106 5.95 16.79 13.94
CA LEU A 106 7.20 16.54 14.65
C LEU A 106 8.40 17.20 13.95
N THR A 107 8.44 17.11 12.63
CA THR A 107 9.51 17.68 11.80
C THR A 107 9.53 19.20 11.90
N VAL A 108 8.36 19.86 11.79
CA VAL A 108 8.22 21.30 11.97
C VAL A 108 8.64 21.74 13.37
N GLY A 109 8.22 21.01 14.41
CA GLY A 109 8.61 21.28 15.79
C GLY A 109 10.13 21.22 15.98
N THR A 110 10.76 20.18 15.45
CA THR A 110 12.22 20.00 15.51
C THR A 110 12.95 21.09 14.75
N LEU A 111 12.50 21.44 13.54
CA LEU A 111 13.10 22.51 12.74
C LEU A 111 13.05 23.85 13.48
N ARG A 112 11.91 24.16 14.11
CA ARG A 112 11.72 25.38 14.90
C ARG A 112 12.59 25.43 16.14
N GLU A 113 12.72 24.31 16.85
CA GLU A 113 13.63 24.20 18.01
C GLU A 113 15.07 24.50 17.59
N ARG A 114 15.56 23.84 16.52
CA ARG A 114 16.93 24.07 16.01
C ARG A 114 17.14 25.47 15.49
N TRP A 115 16.16 26.07 14.84
CA TRP A 115 16.24 27.48 14.45
C TRP A 115 16.35 28.40 15.68
N THR A 116 15.58 28.13 16.73
CA THR A 116 15.62 28.89 17.98
C THR A 116 17.01 28.85 18.60
N ASP A 117 17.65 27.68 18.65
CA ASP A 117 19.03 27.53 19.13
C ASP A 117 20.02 28.40 18.33
N LEU A 118 19.86 28.46 17.00
CA LEU A 118 20.71 29.25 16.11
C LEU A 118 20.49 30.76 16.24
N THR A 119 19.30 31.20 16.67
CA THR A 119 19.01 32.63 16.83
C THR A 119 19.89 33.34 17.86
N ALA A 120 20.57 32.58 18.74
CA ALA A 120 21.53 33.08 19.71
C ALA A 120 22.86 33.56 19.08
N PHE A 121 23.11 33.23 17.81
CA PHE A 121 24.36 33.53 17.12
C PHE A 121 24.15 34.51 15.97
N GLU A 122 25.11 35.43 15.81
CA GLU A 122 25.24 36.24 14.59
C GLU A 122 26.28 35.59 13.67
N PHE A 123 25.94 35.45 12.39
CA PHE A 123 26.82 34.88 11.37
C PHE A 123 26.41 35.34 9.97
N ASP A 124 27.36 35.35 9.05
CA ASP A 124 27.12 35.67 7.65
C ASP A 124 26.18 34.64 7.02
N GLY A 125 25.13 35.10 6.34
CA GLY A 125 24.11 34.23 5.73
C GLY A 125 22.92 33.89 6.63
N ARG A 126 22.83 34.45 7.86
CA ARG A 126 21.69 34.23 8.76
C ARG A 126 20.33 34.54 8.12
N SER A 127 20.19 35.70 7.47
CA SER A 127 18.91 36.08 6.82
C SER A 127 18.51 35.16 5.68
N GLU A 128 19.49 34.61 4.96
CA GLU A 128 19.23 33.62 3.90
C GLU A 128 18.74 32.31 4.49
N LEU A 129 19.42 31.83 5.55
CA LEU A 129 18.98 30.62 6.27
C LEU A 129 17.59 30.81 6.89
N GLU A 130 17.29 31.99 7.46
CA GLU A 130 15.97 32.31 8.00
C GLU A 130 14.87 32.18 6.94
N ALA A 131 15.10 32.74 5.75
CA ALA A 131 14.16 32.64 4.63
C ALA A 131 13.93 31.19 4.20
N LEU A 132 15.00 30.39 4.12
CA LEU A 132 14.91 28.96 3.76
C LEU A 132 14.16 28.15 4.82
N VAL A 133 14.40 28.42 6.10
CA VAL A 133 13.70 27.76 7.21
C VAL A 133 12.21 28.12 7.20
N ALA A 134 11.87 29.38 6.93
CA ALA A 134 10.49 29.82 6.80
C ALA A 134 9.78 29.15 5.62
N GLU A 135 10.41 29.12 4.44
CA GLU A 135 9.89 28.45 3.26
C GLU A 135 9.63 26.96 3.50
N ALA A 136 10.58 26.25 4.13
CA ALA A 136 10.43 24.85 4.49
C ALA A 136 9.26 24.63 5.47
N GLY A 137 9.11 25.52 6.46
CA GLY A 137 7.99 25.50 7.41
C GLY A 137 6.64 25.64 6.71
N ASP A 138 6.50 26.61 5.81
CA ASP A 138 5.27 26.86 5.05
C ASP A 138 4.91 25.68 4.14
N ALA A 139 5.91 25.09 3.46
CA ALA A 139 5.70 23.93 2.61
C ALA A 139 5.19 22.71 3.41
N LEU A 140 5.78 22.46 4.59
CA LEU A 140 5.35 21.40 5.50
C LEU A 140 3.93 21.63 6.01
N MET A 141 3.59 22.86 6.40
CA MET A 141 2.22 23.20 6.83
C MET A 141 1.19 23.02 5.72
N ASN A 142 1.52 23.42 4.48
CA ASN A 142 0.67 23.19 3.32
C ASN A 142 0.45 21.69 3.05
N ALA A 143 1.52 20.88 3.15
CA ALA A 143 1.42 19.43 3.02
C ALA A 143 0.51 18.83 4.11
N SER A 144 0.67 19.25 5.36
CA SER A 144 -0.20 18.80 6.46
C SER A 144 -1.67 19.17 6.24
N SER A 145 -1.94 20.36 5.69
CA SER A 145 -3.30 20.80 5.35
C SER A 145 -3.91 19.95 4.23
N ALA A 146 -3.13 19.65 3.18
CA ALA A 146 -3.58 18.75 2.11
C ALA A 146 -3.90 17.34 2.64
N MET A 147 -3.07 16.79 3.53
CA MET A 147 -3.35 15.51 4.19
C MET A 147 -4.60 15.57 5.06
N PHE A 148 -4.84 16.68 5.77
CA PHE A 148 -6.08 16.87 6.52
C PHE A 148 -7.30 16.76 5.62
N HIS A 149 -7.29 17.37 4.43
CA HIS A 149 -8.40 17.24 3.48
C HIS A 149 -8.65 15.79 3.03
N VAL A 150 -7.60 14.98 2.88
CA VAL A 150 -7.75 13.53 2.62
C VAL A 150 -8.43 12.84 3.81
N THR A 151 -8.03 13.18 5.04
CA THR A 151 -8.64 12.59 6.24
C THR A 151 -10.09 13.05 6.49
N ALA A 152 -10.43 14.26 6.05
CA ALA A 152 -11.75 14.87 6.22
C ALA A 152 -12.72 14.52 5.08
N PHE A 153 -12.24 13.88 4.02
CA PHE A 153 -13.11 13.44 2.93
C PHE A 153 -14.10 12.38 3.43
N GLU A 154 -15.37 12.59 3.09
CA GLU A 154 -16.46 11.66 3.37
C GLU A 154 -17.06 11.18 2.04
N LEU A 155 -17.24 9.87 1.91
CA LEU A 155 -18.01 9.30 0.80
C LEU A 155 -19.49 9.63 1.04
N SER A 156 -20.15 10.21 0.05
CA SER A 156 -21.58 10.46 0.11
C SER A 156 -22.35 9.16 0.38
N GLU A 157 -23.32 9.22 1.30
CA GLU A 157 -24.22 8.08 1.53
C GLU A 157 -24.90 7.67 0.23
N GLY A 158 -24.81 6.39 -0.12
CA GLY A 158 -25.38 5.85 -1.36
C GLY A 158 -24.54 6.06 -2.62
N ALA A 159 -23.25 6.40 -2.50
CA ALA A 159 -22.34 6.41 -3.63
C ALA A 159 -22.36 5.05 -4.35
N ASP A 160 -22.60 5.06 -5.66
CA ASP A 160 -22.55 3.86 -6.50
C ASP A 160 -21.08 3.44 -6.68
N VAL A 161 -20.65 2.47 -5.88
CA VAL A 161 -19.28 1.95 -5.90
C VAL A 161 -19.19 0.86 -6.95
N GLN A 162 -18.78 1.25 -8.16
CA GLN A 162 -18.42 0.33 -9.23
C GLN A 162 -16.89 0.20 -9.33
N PRO A 163 -16.35 -0.98 -9.65
CA PRO A 163 -14.95 -1.13 -10.02
C PRO A 163 -14.61 -0.19 -11.19
N SER A 164 -13.45 0.47 -11.14
CA SER A 164 -13.01 1.33 -12.25
C SER A 164 -12.94 0.55 -13.56
N ALA A 165 -13.41 1.13 -14.67
CA ALA A 165 -13.39 0.53 -15.99
C ALA A 165 -11.98 0.08 -16.41
N ASP A 166 -10.95 0.84 -16.03
CA ASP A 166 -9.54 0.50 -16.27
C ASP A 166 -9.12 -0.77 -15.51
N LEU A 167 -9.62 -0.96 -14.29
CA LEU A 167 -9.35 -2.16 -13.48
C LEU A 167 -10.01 -3.40 -14.09
N VAL A 168 -11.23 -3.24 -14.61
CA VAL A 168 -11.95 -4.30 -15.31
C VAL A 168 -11.23 -4.67 -16.61
N GLN A 169 -10.76 -3.68 -17.37
CA GLN A 169 -10.00 -3.90 -18.61
C GLN A 169 -8.64 -4.56 -18.35
N GLN A 170 -7.88 -4.09 -17.35
CA GLN A 170 -6.61 -4.71 -16.97
C GLN A 170 -6.81 -6.16 -16.53
N ARG A 171 -7.83 -6.43 -15.72
CA ARG A 171 -8.15 -7.80 -15.29
C ARG A 171 -8.55 -8.70 -16.46
N ALA A 172 -9.36 -8.17 -17.39
CA ALA A 172 -9.75 -8.90 -18.59
C ALA A 172 -8.52 -9.22 -19.47
N LEU A 173 -7.59 -8.28 -19.60
CA LEU A 173 -6.36 -8.47 -20.35
C LEU A 173 -5.45 -9.53 -19.70
N GLU A 174 -5.29 -9.49 -18.37
CA GLU A 174 -4.52 -10.49 -17.61
C GLU A 174 -5.11 -11.89 -17.75
N LEU A 175 -6.44 -12.03 -17.65
CA LEU A 175 -7.11 -13.32 -17.81
C LEU A 175 -6.96 -13.87 -19.23
N LEU A 176 -7.07 -13.01 -20.26
CA LEU A 176 -6.84 -13.41 -21.65
C LEU A 176 -5.39 -13.87 -21.87
N LEU A 177 -4.43 -13.17 -21.28
CA LEU A 177 -3.01 -13.57 -21.35
C LEU A 177 -2.76 -14.90 -20.63
N GLN A 178 -3.36 -15.12 -19.47
CA GLN A 178 -3.26 -16.39 -18.74
C GLN A 178 -3.84 -17.56 -19.54
N LEU A 179 -5.04 -17.40 -20.10
CA LEU A 179 -5.66 -18.42 -20.94
C LEU A 179 -4.81 -18.73 -22.18
N SER A 180 -4.26 -17.71 -22.83
CA SER A 180 -3.37 -17.91 -23.98
C SER A 180 -2.07 -18.63 -23.61
N SER A 181 -1.55 -18.42 -22.39
CA SER A 181 -0.35 -19.11 -21.90
C SER A 181 -0.61 -20.57 -21.49
N GLU A 182 -1.82 -20.88 -21.02
CA GLU A 182 -2.22 -22.26 -20.69
C GLU A 182 -2.49 -23.10 -21.95
N GLU A 183 -3.05 -22.50 -23.01
CA GLU A 183 -3.23 -23.16 -24.31
C GLU A 183 -1.88 -23.52 -24.97
N VAL A 184 -0.91 -22.60 -24.94
CA VAL A 184 0.44 -22.85 -25.50
C VAL A 184 1.20 -23.92 -24.72
N ASN A 185 1.04 -24.00 -23.39
CA ASN A 185 1.68 -25.06 -22.60
C ASN A 185 1.02 -26.43 -22.81
N ASN A 186 -0.30 -26.50 -23.01
CA ASN A 186 -0.98 -27.77 -23.30
C ASN A 186 -0.64 -28.34 -24.69
N GLU A 187 -0.36 -27.48 -25.67
CA GLU A 187 0.09 -27.92 -27.00
C GLU A 187 1.56 -28.36 -27.03
N ALA A 188 2.40 -27.89 -26.11
CA ALA A 188 3.81 -28.28 -26.00
C ALA A 188 4.03 -29.62 -25.25
N GLU A 189 3.03 -30.08 -24.49
CA GLU A 189 3.06 -31.34 -23.72
C GLU A 189 2.33 -32.51 -24.41
N SER A 190 1.70 -32.29 -25.57
CA SER A 190 1.04 -33.32 -26.41
C SER A 190 1.92 -33.77 -27.57
#